data_AF-A0A943G8P7-F1
#
_entry.id   AF-A0A943G8P7-F1
#
_cell.length_a   1.000
_cell.length_b   1.000
_cell.length_c   1.000
_cell.angle_alpha   90.00
_cell.angle_beta   90.00
_cell.angle_gamma   90.00
#
_symmetry.space_group_name_H-M   'P 1'
#
loop_
_entity.id
_entity.type
_entity.pdbx_description
1 polymer ?
#
loop_
_entity_poly.entity_id
_entity_poly.type
_entity_poly.pdbx_seq_one_letter_code
_entity_poly.pdbx_strand_id
1 'polypeptide(L)'
;MKAKIPYQISKKQEKELERLIKKQISESMERFRKNIDAIVLWELHEQFGFGVKRLRMFQERFDASVKELQKHYELNDFDDQEYICSEKLKQIGYDVNEGKHMLDIRGSLNGEIMEGKQ
;
A
#
# COMPACT_ATOMS: atom_id res chain seq x y z
N MET A 1 -8.69 -16.71 43.70
CA MET A 1 -7.98 -17.14 42.47
C MET A 1 -8.76 -16.66 41.26
N LYS A 2 -8.20 -15.76 40.42
CA LYS A 2 -8.86 -15.40 39.15
C LYS A 2 -8.48 -16.49 38.13
N ALA A 3 -9.44 -17.32 37.74
CA ALA A 3 -9.22 -18.30 36.69
C ALA A 3 -8.88 -17.56 35.39
N LYS A 4 -7.68 -17.79 34.86
CA LYS A 4 -7.28 -17.32 33.54
C LYS A 4 -7.96 -18.27 32.54
N ILE A 5 -9.18 -17.95 32.13
CA ILE A 5 -9.88 -18.70 31.08
C ILE A 5 -9.09 -18.46 29.79
N PRO A 6 -8.41 -19.46 29.21
CA PRO A 6 -7.78 -19.28 27.92
C PRO A 6 -8.90 -19.00 26.90
N TYR A 7 -8.76 -17.95 26.11
CA TYR A 7 -9.68 -17.65 25.00
C TYR A 7 -9.49 -18.75 23.94
N GLN A 8 -10.20 -19.87 24.10
CA GLN A 8 -10.21 -20.96 23.15
C GLN A 8 -11.25 -20.66 22.08
N ILE A 9 -10.81 -20.08 20.96
CA ILE A 9 -11.66 -19.99 19.78
C ILE A 9 -11.84 -21.39 19.19
N SER A 10 -13.06 -21.75 18.83
CA SER A 10 -13.29 -22.97 18.06
C SER A 10 -12.69 -22.82 16.66
N LYS A 11 -12.33 -23.94 16.00
CA LYS A 11 -11.86 -23.93 14.59
C LYS A 11 -12.82 -23.21 13.64
N LYS A 12 -14.13 -23.21 13.94
CA LYS A 12 -15.14 -22.48 13.17
C LYS A 12 -15.03 -20.97 13.37
N GLN A 13 -14.81 -20.52 14.60
CA GLN A 13 -14.58 -19.11 14.93
C GLN A 13 -13.24 -18.63 14.36
N GLU A 14 -12.20 -19.45 14.40
CA GLU A 14 -10.91 -19.18 13.76
C GLU A 14 -11.05 -18.94 12.26
N LYS A 15 -11.71 -19.87 11.56
CA LYS A 15 -11.93 -19.74 10.11
C LYS A 15 -12.77 -18.52 9.75
N GLU A 16 -13.78 -18.20 10.55
CA GLU A 16 -14.59 -17.00 10.33
C GLU A 16 -13.80 -15.72 10.61
N LEU A 17 -12.98 -15.71 11.65
CA LEU A 17 -12.09 -14.60 11.96
C LEU A 17 -11.06 -14.38 10.84
N GLU A 18 -10.42 -15.43 10.33
CA GLU A 18 -9.52 -15.35 9.18
C GLU A 18 -10.22 -14.76 7.95
N ARG A 19 -11.47 -15.18 7.69
CA ARG A 19 -12.28 -14.65 6.59
C ARG A 19 -12.54 -13.15 6.74
N LEU A 20 -12.87 -12.71 7.96
CA LEU A 20 -13.11 -11.30 8.26
C LEU A 20 -11.83 -10.46 8.14
N ILE A 21 -10.69 -10.97 8.65
CA ILE A 21 -9.39 -10.31 8.52
C ILE A 21 -9.03 -10.15 7.04
N LYS A 22 -9.12 -11.23 6.25
CA LYS A 22 -8.84 -11.19 4.80
C LYS A 22 -9.75 -10.20 4.07
N LYS A 23 -11.05 -10.17 4.43
CA LYS A 23 -12.00 -9.21 3.88
C LYS A 23 -11.59 -7.77 4.21
N GLN A 24 -11.26 -7.49 5.47
CA GLN A 24 -10.87 -6.14 5.90
C GLN A 24 -9.55 -5.68 5.27
N ILE A 25 -8.59 -6.59 5.11
CA ILE A 25 -7.35 -6.33 4.37
C ILE A 25 -7.66 -6.00 2.92
N SER A 26 -8.44 -6.84 2.23
CA SER A 26 -8.79 -6.65 0.82
C SER A 26 -9.52 -5.31 0.58
N GLU A 27 -10.51 -4.98 1.42
CA GLU A 27 -11.22 -3.71 1.32
C GLU A 27 -10.31 -2.50 1.59
N SER A 28 -9.41 -2.62 2.56
CA SER A 28 -8.45 -1.56 2.87
C SER A 28 -7.42 -1.38 1.75
N MET A 29 -6.91 -2.47 1.18
CA MET A 29 -5.99 -2.43 0.03
C MET A 29 -6.65 -1.82 -1.20
N GLU A 30 -7.93 -2.14 -1.47
CA GLU A 30 -8.69 -1.55 -2.57
C GLU A 30 -8.84 -0.03 -2.42
N ARG A 31 -9.18 0.43 -1.20
CA ARG A 31 -9.27 1.87 -0.90
C ARG A 31 -7.92 2.55 -1.02
N PHE A 32 -6.87 1.93 -0.48
CA PHE A 32 -5.52 2.47 -0.53
C PHE A 32 -5.02 2.59 -1.98
N ARG A 33 -5.22 1.56 -2.81
CA ARG A 33 -4.86 1.59 -4.24
C ARG A 33 -5.52 2.75 -4.96
N LYS A 34 -6.84 2.90 -4.82
CA LYS A 34 -7.59 4.02 -5.43
C LYS A 34 -7.11 5.39 -4.95
N ASN A 35 -6.77 5.49 -3.67
CA ASN A 35 -6.28 6.73 -3.08
C ASN A 35 -4.92 7.13 -3.68
N ILE A 36 -3.96 6.21 -3.70
CA ILE A 36 -2.65 6.44 -4.31
C ILE A 36 -2.76 6.75 -5.80
N ASP A 37 -3.56 5.99 -6.54
CA ASP A 37 -3.80 6.25 -7.97
C ASP A 37 -4.32 7.67 -8.19
N ALA A 38 -5.30 8.11 -7.40
CA ALA A 38 -5.86 9.46 -7.50
C ALA A 38 -4.83 10.55 -7.19
N ILE A 39 -4.07 10.40 -6.10
CA ILE A 39 -3.03 11.36 -5.69
C ILE A 39 -1.96 11.49 -6.79
N VAL A 40 -1.40 10.37 -7.25
CA VAL A 40 -0.33 10.37 -8.25
C VAL A 40 -0.81 10.98 -9.57
N LEU A 41 -2.01 10.61 -10.04
CA LEU A 41 -2.54 11.15 -11.29
C LEU A 41 -2.86 12.64 -11.18
N TRP A 42 -3.34 13.10 -10.03
CA TRP A 42 -3.57 14.52 -9.79
C TRP A 42 -2.26 15.31 -9.75
N GLU A 43 -1.22 14.83 -9.06
CA GLU A 43 0.09 15.51 -9.05
C GLU A 43 0.73 15.52 -10.45
N LEU A 44 0.58 14.45 -11.24
CA LEU A 44 1.00 14.43 -12.64
C LEU A 44 0.26 15.48 -13.48
N HIS A 45 -1.03 15.69 -13.21
CA HIS A 45 -1.79 16.75 -13.86
C HIS A 45 -1.30 18.13 -13.45
N GLU A 46 -1.21 18.40 -12.15
CA GLU A 46 -0.94 19.73 -11.58
C GLU A 46 0.50 20.18 -11.81
N GLN A 47 1.49 19.33 -11.51
CA GLN A 47 2.90 19.70 -11.57
C GLN A 47 3.49 19.58 -12.97
N PHE A 48 2.98 18.63 -13.78
CA PHE A 48 3.55 18.28 -15.08
C PHE A 48 2.61 18.55 -16.26
N GLY A 49 1.40 19.04 -16.02
CA GLY A 49 0.43 19.43 -17.06
C GLY A 49 -0.16 18.24 -17.81
N PHE A 50 -0.23 17.06 -17.21
CA PHE A 50 -0.75 15.87 -17.90
C PHE A 50 -2.26 16.00 -18.13
N GLY A 51 -2.68 16.10 -19.40
CA GLY A 51 -4.08 15.95 -19.78
C GLY A 51 -4.55 14.49 -19.74
N VAL A 52 -5.87 14.28 -19.84
CA VAL A 52 -6.52 12.95 -19.73
C VAL A 52 -5.86 11.87 -20.60
N LYS A 53 -5.47 12.20 -21.84
CA LYS A 53 -4.81 11.24 -22.74
C LYS A 53 -3.47 10.76 -22.18
N ARG A 54 -2.66 11.67 -21.63
CA ARG A 54 -1.35 11.31 -21.04
C ARG A 54 -1.51 10.54 -19.74
N LEU A 55 -2.51 10.87 -18.93
CA LEU A 55 -2.82 10.12 -17.70
C LEU A 55 -3.18 8.66 -18.01
N ARG A 56 -4.06 8.40 -18.99
CA ARG A 56 -4.40 7.03 -19.40
C ARG A 56 -3.18 6.26 -19.92
N MET A 57 -2.38 6.89 -20.77
CA MET A 57 -1.14 6.28 -21.26
C MET A 57 -0.16 5.97 -20.13
N PHE A 58 -0.07 6.83 -19.12
CA PHE A 58 0.75 6.58 -17.94
C PHE A 58 0.24 5.36 -17.16
N GLN A 59 -1.07 5.27 -16.89
CA GLN A 59 -1.65 4.13 -16.18
C GLN A 59 -1.44 2.80 -16.92
N GLU A 60 -1.69 2.78 -18.24
CA GLU A 60 -1.48 1.58 -19.08
C GLU A 60 -0.01 1.13 -19.07
N ARG A 61 0.93 2.08 -19.18
CA ARG A 61 2.36 1.78 -19.14
C ARG A 61 2.83 1.36 -17.76
N PHE A 62 2.30 1.98 -16.70
CA PHE A 62 2.64 1.65 -15.33
C PHE A 62 2.28 0.19 -15.03
N ASP A 63 1.04 -0.23 -15.30
CA ASP A 63 0.60 -1.62 -15.12
C ASP A 63 1.45 -2.61 -15.92
N ALA A 64 1.73 -2.31 -17.19
CA ALA A 64 2.59 -3.14 -18.02
C ALA A 64 4.01 -3.26 -17.46
N SER A 65 4.60 -2.15 -17.00
CA SER A 65 5.96 -2.11 -16.43
C SER A 65 6.07 -2.90 -15.12
N VAL A 66 5.04 -2.86 -14.27
CA VAL A 66 5.00 -3.62 -13.02
C VAL A 66 4.94 -5.12 -13.32
N LYS A 67 4.08 -5.53 -14.27
CA LYS A 67 3.99 -6.93 -14.70
C LYS A 67 5.28 -7.44 -15.33
N GLU A 68 5.94 -6.60 -16.13
CA GLU A 68 7.24 -6.94 -16.71
C GLU A 68 8.31 -7.11 -15.63
N LEU A 69 8.33 -6.24 -14.62
CA LEU A 69 9.23 -6.37 -13.47
C LEU A 69 9.00 -7.67 -12.69
N GLN A 70 7.73 -8.00 -12.41
CA GLN A 70 7.35 -9.27 -11.77
C GLN A 70 7.88 -10.46 -12.55
N LYS A 71 7.69 -10.45 -13.87
CA LYS A 71 8.13 -11.54 -14.74
C LYS A 71 9.66 -11.64 -14.82
N HIS A 72 10.36 -10.52 -14.94
CA HIS A 72 11.80 -10.50 -15.13
C HIS A 72 12.55 -11.02 -13.90
N TYR A 73 12.06 -10.69 -12.71
CA TYR A 73 12.68 -11.09 -11.45
C TYR A 73 12.01 -12.30 -10.79
N GLU A 74 11.03 -12.93 -11.46
CA GLU A 74 10.25 -14.08 -10.93
C GLU A 74 9.65 -13.81 -9.54
N LEU A 75 9.13 -12.60 -9.34
CA LEU A 75 8.64 -12.15 -8.04
C LEU A 75 7.33 -12.83 -7.68
N ASN A 76 7.34 -13.52 -6.55
CA ASN A 76 6.15 -14.18 -6.00
C ASN A 76 5.35 -13.23 -5.09
N ASP A 77 6.00 -12.22 -4.50
CA ASP A 77 5.43 -11.32 -3.51
C ASP A 77 5.73 -9.84 -3.79
N PHE A 78 4.98 -8.94 -3.13
CA PHE A 78 5.10 -7.49 -3.29
C PHE A 78 6.37 -6.90 -2.65
N ASP A 79 6.92 -7.53 -1.62
CA ASP A 79 8.10 -7.03 -0.88
C ASP A 79 9.34 -6.95 -1.79
N ASP A 80 9.46 -7.88 -2.73
CA ASP A 80 10.58 -7.89 -3.68
C ASP A 80 10.50 -6.73 -4.69
N GLN A 81 9.29 -6.26 -5.01
CA GLN A 81 9.09 -5.14 -5.93
C GLN A 81 9.57 -3.82 -5.34
N GLU A 82 9.21 -3.57 -4.07
CA GLU A 82 9.65 -2.38 -3.34
C GLU A 82 11.18 -2.33 -3.29
N TYR A 83 11.81 -3.46 -2.94
CA TYR A 83 13.25 -3.58 -2.88
C TYR A 83 13.90 -3.28 -4.23
N ILE A 84 13.45 -3.93 -5.31
CA ILE A 84 14.03 -3.75 -6.65
C ILE A 84 13.89 -2.30 -7.13
N CYS A 85 12.70 -1.70 -6.97
CA CYS A 85 12.47 -0.32 -7.36
C CYS A 85 13.37 0.63 -6.54
N SER A 86 13.52 0.39 -5.24
CA SER A 86 14.39 1.18 -4.38
C SER A 86 15.87 1.08 -4.80
N GLU A 87 16.36 -0.11 -5.12
CA GLU A 87 17.72 -0.30 -5.61
C GLU A 87 17.96 0.34 -6.98
N LYS A 88 16.98 0.28 -7.90
CA LYS A 88 17.07 0.99 -9.20
C LYS A 88 17.08 2.50 -9.01
N LEU A 89 16.33 3.04 -8.04
CA LEU A 89 16.35 4.47 -7.72
C LEU A 89 17.71 4.90 -7.14
N LYS A 90 18.31 4.08 -6.27
CA LYS A 90 19.65 4.35 -5.74
C LYS A 90 20.70 4.43 -6.85
N GLN A 91 20.58 3.62 -7.90
CA GLN A 91 21.49 3.66 -9.05
C GLN A 91 21.45 5.00 -9.81
N ILE A 92 20.35 5.75 -9.75
CA ILE A 92 20.23 7.10 -10.31
C ILE A 92 20.44 8.20 -9.26
N GLY A 93 20.89 7.84 -8.06
CA GLY A 93 21.21 8.77 -6.98
C GLY A 93 20.02 9.20 -6.12
N TYR A 94 18.92 8.44 -6.11
CA TYR A 94 17.75 8.72 -5.28
C TYR A 94 17.49 7.57 -4.29
N ASP A 95 17.61 7.83 -2.98
CA ASP A 95 17.23 6.84 -1.94
C ASP A 95 15.86 7.19 -1.33
N VAL A 96 14.91 6.27 -1.49
CA VAL A 96 13.54 6.38 -0.97
C VAL A 96 13.51 6.43 0.56
N ASN A 97 14.51 5.85 1.24
CA ASN A 97 14.56 5.75 2.70
C ASN A 97 15.27 6.92 3.38
N GLU A 98 16.04 7.72 2.63
CA GLU A 98 16.74 8.89 3.17
C GLU A 98 15.89 10.17 3.09
N GLY A 99 14.86 10.18 2.24
CA GLY A 99 13.96 11.32 2.03
C GLY A 99 12.76 11.37 2.97
N LYS A 100 12.00 12.47 2.91
CA LYS A 100 10.63 12.50 3.46
C LYS A 100 9.74 11.58 2.62
N HIS A 101 9.03 10.67 3.25
CA HIS A 101 7.98 9.92 2.56
C HIS A 101 6.96 10.89 1.94
N MET A 102 6.54 10.61 0.71
CA MET A 102 5.56 11.44 -0.01
C MET A 102 4.26 11.63 0.78
N LEU A 103 3.90 10.64 1.60
CA LEU A 103 2.79 10.69 2.54
C LEU A 103 3.30 10.33 3.95
N ASP A 104 3.14 11.24 4.90
CA ASP A 104 3.34 10.92 6.33
C ASP A 104 2.06 10.29 6.89
N ILE A 105 1.96 8.98 6.73
CA ILE A 105 0.82 8.20 7.24
C ILE A 105 0.89 8.07 8.78
N ARG A 106 2.08 8.22 9.39
CA ARG A 106 2.26 8.09 10.84
C ARG A 106 1.61 9.25 11.62
N GLY A 107 1.68 10.46 11.07
CA GLY A 107 0.97 11.62 11.64
C GLY A 107 -0.56 11.45 11.64
N SER A 108 -1.11 10.81 10.61
CA SER A 108 -2.56 10.60 10.45
C SER A 108 -3.11 9.53 11.40
N LEU A 109 -2.37 8.44 11.63
CA LEU A 109 -2.77 7.36 12.55
C LEU A 109 -2.77 7.78 14.03
N ASN A 110 -1.88 8.70 14.42
CA ASN A 110 -1.81 9.20 15.79
C ASN A 110 -2.92 10.22 16.12
N GLY A 111 -3.52 10.87 15.11
CA GLY A 111 -4.63 11.80 15.29
C GLY A 111 -5.95 11.12 15.66
N GLU A 112 -6.20 9.92 15.15
CA GLU A 112 -7.43 9.16 15.44
C GLU A 112 -7.43 8.50 16.83
N ILE A 113 -6.25 8.28 17.44
CA ILE A 113 -6.13 7.69 18.78
C ILE A 113 -6.38 8.74 19.90
N MET A 114 -6.31 10.04 19.58
CA MET A 114 -6.41 11.12 20.57
C MET A 114 -7.83 11.67 20.77
N GLU A 115 -8.81 11.33 19.93
CA GLU A 115 -10.23 11.73 20.14
C GLU A 115 -11.03 10.71 20.98
N GLY A 116 -10.38 9.67 21.50
CA GLY A 116 -11.00 8.60 22.29
C GLY A 116 -10.73 8.64 23.79
N LYS A 117 -10.52 9.80 24.42
CA LYS A 117 -10.50 9.92 25.89
C LYS A 117 -11.42 11.04 26.36
N GLN A 118 -12.42 10.59 27.12
CA GLN A 118 -13.36 11.36 27.95
C GLN A 118 -12.65 12.38 28.84
#